data_AF-A0A024TVT3-F1
#
_entry.id   AF-A0A024TVT3-F1
#
_cell.length_a   1.000
_cell.length_b   1.000
_cell.length_c   1.000
_cell.angle_alpha   90.00
_cell.angle_beta   90.00
_cell.angle_gamma   90.00
#
_symmetry.space_group_name_H-M   'P 1'
#
loop_
_entity.id
_entity.type
_entity.pdbx_description
1 polymer ?
#
loop_
_entity_poly.entity_id
_entity_poly.type
_entity_poly.pdbx_seq_one_letter_code
_entity_poly.pdbx_strand_id
1 'polypeptide(L)'
;MGDLNLPMDLYRDAENPHHSLTVGRVDCLEWLSALRVIDAWRMHHSDDRTYSGPHSTTRLDYILVDAHLVHDCYVSSEYQRPGAHVAGDHVIHSVVQDNVNQTMGKGYWKLPKELLQYPQIREAIAAEASRLLETIRAANYPGVV
;
A
#
# COMPACT_ATOMS: atom_id res chain seq x y z
N MET A 1 -4.74 -3.00 0.36
CA MET A 1 -3.67 -2.39 1.17
C MET A 1 -2.61 -1.88 0.22
N GLY A 2 -2.13 -0.67 0.43
CA GLY A 2 -0.96 -0.13 -0.26
C GLY A 2 -1.14 1.33 -0.65
N ASP A 3 -0.16 1.82 -1.40
CA ASP A 3 -0.15 3.14 -2.01
C ASP A 3 -1.04 3.16 -3.27
N LEU A 4 -2.16 3.89 -3.20
CA LEU A 4 -3.09 4.08 -4.32
C LEU A 4 -2.70 5.26 -5.21
N ASN A 5 -1.67 6.02 -4.84
CA ASN A 5 -1.21 7.21 -5.54
C ASN A 5 -2.29 8.28 -5.77
N LEU A 6 -3.37 8.26 -4.98
CA LEU A 6 -4.45 9.24 -5.06
C LEU A 6 -5.08 9.52 -3.68
N PRO A 7 -5.47 10.78 -3.40
CA PRO A 7 -6.28 11.13 -2.23
C PRO A 7 -7.76 10.77 -2.46
N MET A 8 -8.39 10.06 -1.52
CA MET A 8 -9.80 9.67 -1.61
C MET A 8 -10.75 10.86 -1.39
N ASP A 9 -10.53 11.60 -0.30
CA ASP A 9 -11.21 12.85 0.01
C ASP A 9 -10.28 14.04 -0.27
N LEU A 10 -10.56 14.81 -1.32
CA LEU A 10 -9.70 15.92 -1.74
C LEU A 10 -9.51 17.00 -0.68
N TYR A 11 -10.45 17.16 0.26
CA TYR A 11 -10.40 18.20 1.28
C TYR A 11 -9.68 17.72 2.54
N ARG A 12 -9.73 16.42 2.82
CA ARG A 12 -9.15 15.84 4.04
C ARG A 12 -7.83 15.10 3.80
N ASP A 13 -7.64 14.56 2.61
CA ASP A 13 -6.50 13.71 2.23
C ASP A 13 -5.45 14.45 1.40
N ALA A 14 -5.67 15.73 1.08
CA ALA A 14 -4.69 16.59 0.45
C ALA A 14 -4.57 17.91 1.20
N GLU A 15 -3.34 18.40 1.38
CA GLU A 15 -3.07 19.72 1.94
C GLU A 15 -3.65 20.81 1.03
N ASN A 16 -3.36 20.69 -0.28
CA ASN A 16 -3.79 21.58 -1.34
C ASN A 16 -4.54 20.76 -2.42
N PRO A 17 -5.89 20.84 -2.49
CA PRO A 17 -6.67 20.14 -3.50
C PRO A 17 -6.30 20.65 -4.91
N HIS A 18 -5.88 19.75 -5.80
CA HIS A 18 -5.53 20.09 -7.18
C HIS A 18 -6.23 19.14 -8.17
N HIS A 19 -6.62 19.65 -9.34
CA HIS A 19 -7.33 18.86 -10.35
C HIS A 19 -6.56 17.63 -10.83
N SER A 20 -5.23 17.68 -10.85
CA SER A 20 -4.39 16.51 -11.21
C SER A 20 -4.56 15.33 -10.24
N LEU A 21 -4.98 15.58 -9.00
CA LEU A 21 -5.23 14.55 -7.99
C LEU A 21 -6.60 13.84 -8.18
N THR A 22 -7.36 14.20 -9.21
CA THR A 22 -8.74 13.70 -9.44
C THR A 22 -8.85 12.68 -10.55
N VAL A 23 -7.81 12.53 -11.37
CA VAL A 23 -7.80 11.60 -12.51
C VAL A 23 -7.89 10.17 -11.99
N GLY A 24 -8.89 9.40 -12.43
CA GLY A 24 -9.13 8.03 -12.00
C GLY A 24 -9.71 7.86 -10.58
N ARG A 25 -9.90 8.95 -9.82
CA ARG A 25 -10.46 8.88 -8.45
C ARG A 25 -11.88 8.34 -8.43
N VAL A 26 -12.73 8.79 -9.36
CA VAL A 26 -14.13 8.35 -9.43
C VAL A 26 -14.20 6.86 -9.75
N ASP A 27 -13.49 6.41 -10.78
CA ASP A 27 -13.43 5.01 -11.17
C ASP A 27 -12.86 4.12 -10.04
N CYS A 28 -11.84 4.63 -9.33
CA CYS A 28 -11.28 3.95 -8.17
C CYS A 28 -12.31 3.80 -7.05
N LEU A 29 -13.02 4.88 -6.68
CA LEU A 29 -14.07 4.85 -5.66
C LEU A 29 -15.22 3.92 -6.04
N GLU A 30 -15.62 3.91 -7.32
CA GLU A 30 -16.64 2.99 -7.83
C GLU A 30 -16.19 1.53 -7.71
N TRP A 31 -14.94 1.23 -8.10
CA TRP A 31 -14.36 -0.10 -7.98
C TRP A 31 -14.27 -0.57 -6.52
N LEU A 32 -13.82 0.30 -5.61
CA LEU A 32 -13.73 -0.01 -4.18
C LEU A 32 -15.12 -0.23 -3.56
N SER A 33 -16.10 0.57 -3.96
CA SER A 33 -17.50 0.39 -3.57
C SER A 33 -18.04 -0.95 -4.05
N ALA A 34 -17.75 -1.36 -5.29
CA ALA A 34 -18.14 -2.67 -5.83
C ALA A 34 -17.51 -3.84 -5.06
N LEU A 35 -16.29 -3.67 -4.55
CA LEU A 35 -15.61 -4.62 -3.68
C LEU A 35 -16.11 -4.59 -2.23
N ARG A 36 -16.97 -3.63 -1.87
CA ARG A 36 -17.51 -3.43 -0.51
C ARG A 36 -16.43 -3.19 0.54
N VAL A 37 -15.30 -2.65 0.12
CA VAL A 37 -14.20 -2.28 1.01
C VAL A 37 -14.31 -0.82 1.41
N ILE A 38 -13.96 -0.53 2.65
CA ILE A 38 -14.03 0.81 3.23
C ILE A 38 -12.71 1.19 3.87
N ASP A 39 -12.49 2.50 3.99
CA ASP A 39 -11.39 3.06 4.75
C ASP A 39 -11.73 3.09 6.24
N ALA A 40 -11.24 2.09 6.97
CA ALA A 40 -11.44 1.96 8.41
C ALA A 40 -10.87 3.17 9.18
N TRP A 41 -9.77 3.77 8.71
CA TRP A 41 -9.21 4.94 9.39
C TRP A 41 -10.15 6.14 9.30
N ARG A 42 -10.64 6.46 8.09
CA ARG A 42 -11.54 7.59 7.86
C ARG A 42 -12.89 7.42 8.55
N MET A 43 -13.39 6.19 8.68
CA MET A 43 -14.64 5.91 9.39
C MET A 43 -14.57 6.32 10.87
N HIS A 44 -13.42 6.09 11.51
CA HIS A 44 -13.21 6.39 12.93
C HIS A 44 -12.55 7.76 13.18
N HIS A 45 -12.04 8.40 12.13
CA HIS A 45 -11.41 9.74 12.16
C HIS A 45 -12.03 10.60 11.03
N SER A 46 -13.32 10.90 11.15
CA SER A 46 -14.12 11.50 10.07
C SER A 46 -13.57 12.83 9.57
N ASP A 47 -13.02 13.64 10.47
CA ASP A 47 -12.62 15.02 10.19
C ASP A 47 -11.12 15.27 10.29
N ASP A 48 -10.36 14.27 10.74
CA ASP A 48 -8.92 14.43 10.92
C ASP A 48 -8.20 14.41 9.57
N ARG A 49 -7.14 15.23 9.47
CA ARG A 49 -6.22 15.21 8.34
C ARG A 49 -5.00 14.40 8.73
N THR A 50 -4.70 13.38 7.94
CA THR A 50 -3.45 12.62 8.04
C THR A 50 -2.85 12.52 6.65
N TYR A 51 -1.53 12.47 6.57
CA TYR A 51 -0.79 12.42 5.32
C TYR A 51 0.23 11.30 5.40
N SER A 52 0.31 10.50 4.35
CA SER A 52 1.16 9.31 4.30
C SER A 52 2.21 9.34 3.20
N GLY A 53 2.06 10.22 2.21
CA GLY A 53 3.03 10.34 1.12
C GLY A 53 4.34 11.04 1.53
N PRO A 54 5.34 11.05 0.63
CA PRO A 54 6.72 11.47 0.89
C PRO A 54 6.87 12.86 1.49
N HIS A 55 6.04 13.79 1.01
CA HIS A 55 6.11 15.20 1.37
C HIS A 55 5.19 15.55 2.54
N SER A 56 4.50 14.57 3.13
CA SER A 56 3.49 14.79 4.17
C SER A 56 2.40 15.79 3.76
N THR A 57 2.06 15.86 2.47
CA THR A 57 1.04 16.76 1.91
C THR A 57 -0.20 16.01 1.41
N THR A 58 -0.12 14.68 1.25
CA THR A 58 -1.21 13.85 0.75
C THR A 58 -1.27 12.51 1.50
N ARG A 59 -2.47 11.96 1.63
CA ARG A 59 -2.72 10.59 2.06
C ARG A 59 -2.85 9.69 0.85
N LEU A 60 -1.90 8.77 0.68
CA LEU A 60 -1.79 7.90 -0.49
C LEU A 60 -1.86 6.42 -0.11
N ASP A 61 -1.38 6.07 1.08
CA ASP A 61 -1.43 4.72 1.63
C ASP A 61 -2.75 4.42 2.36
N TYR A 62 -3.43 3.36 1.92
CA TYR A 62 -4.71 2.91 2.48
C TYR A 62 -4.72 1.40 2.76
N ILE A 63 -5.24 1.02 3.92
CA ILE A 63 -5.71 -0.32 4.22
C ILE A 63 -7.23 -0.30 4.17
N LEU A 64 -7.76 -0.75 3.03
CA LEU A 64 -9.21 -0.90 2.82
C LEU A 64 -9.63 -2.32 3.22
N VAL A 65 -10.72 -2.40 3.94
CA VAL A 65 -11.20 -3.63 4.60
C VAL A 65 -12.66 -3.83 4.27
N ASP A 66 -13.10 -5.08 4.11
CA ASP A 66 -14.52 -5.40 3.90
C ASP A 66 -15.40 -4.76 5.00
N ALA A 67 -16.52 -4.16 4.58
CA ALA A 67 -17.39 -3.39 5.46
C ALA A 67 -17.93 -4.18 6.66
N HIS A 68 -18.26 -5.47 6.48
CA HIS A 68 -18.73 -6.30 7.60
C HIS A 68 -17.60 -6.61 8.57
N LEU A 69 -16.39 -6.86 8.04
CA LEU A 69 -15.24 -7.16 8.87
C LEU A 69 -14.81 -5.95 9.73
N VAL A 70 -14.93 -4.73 9.21
CA VAL A 70 -14.74 -3.52 10.03
C VAL A 70 -15.83 -3.41 11.08
N HIS A 71 -17.10 -3.57 10.71
CA HIS A 71 -18.22 -3.47 11.65
C HIS A 71 -18.09 -4.47 12.82
N ASP A 72 -17.71 -5.71 12.54
CA ASP A 72 -17.74 -6.79 13.52
C ASP A 72 -16.42 -6.95 14.30
N CYS A 73 -15.29 -6.54 13.71
CA CYS A 73 -13.97 -6.89 14.23
C CYS A 73 -12.99 -5.71 14.30
N TYR A 74 -13.39 -4.47 14.03
CA TYR A 74 -12.47 -3.34 14.16
C TYR A 74 -11.98 -3.14 15.61
N VAL A 75 -10.67 -2.99 15.79
CA VAL A 75 -10.06 -2.63 17.06
C VAL A 75 -9.43 -1.23 16.98
N SER A 76 -8.56 -1.00 16.00
CA SER A 76 -7.93 0.30 15.79
C SER A 76 -7.39 0.47 14.37
N SER A 77 -7.11 1.72 13.99
CA SER A 77 -6.32 2.04 12.80
C SER A 77 -5.53 3.32 13.03
N GLU A 78 -4.24 3.30 12.69
CA GLU A 78 -3.31 4.37 13.03
C GLU A 78 -2.30 4.62 11.91
N TYR A 79 -1.80 5.86 11.84
CA TYR A 79 -0.66 6.23 11.01
C TYR A 79 0.52 6.60 11.91
N GLN A 80 1.67 5.96 11.67
CA GLN A 80 2.89 6.19 12.45
C GLN A 80 4.06 6.54 11.54
N ARG A 81 4.76 7.65 11.85
CA ARG A 81 6.00 7.97 11.15
C ARG A 81 7.06 6.91 11.44
N PRO A 82 7.75 6.39 10.41
CA PRO A 82 8.84 5.46 10.61
C PRO A 82 9.91 6.04 11.55
N GLY A 83 10.48 5.18 12.39
CA GLY A 83 11.64 5.55 13.21
C GLY A 83 12.89 5.77 12.35
N ALA A 84 13.94 6.36 12.93
CA ALA A 84 15.15 6.79 12.22
C ALA A 84 15.92 5.69 11.43
N HIS A 85 15.56 4.42 11.60
CA HIS A 85 16.22 3.27 10.96
C HIS A 85 15.33 2.50 9.98
N VAL A 86 14.12 2.98 9.72
CA VAL A 86 13.22 2.36 8.73
C VAL A 86 13.37 3.13 7.42
N ALA A 87 13.73 2.43 6.35
CA ALA A 87 13.80 3.01 5.02
C ALA A 87 12.38 3.25 4.46
N GLY A 88 12.16 4.44 3.90
CA GLY A 88 10.87 4.86 3.34
C GLY A 88 10.56 6.30 3.71
N ASP A 89 10.09 7.05 2.73
CA ASP A 89 9.58 8.43 2.87
C ASP A 89 8.09 8.47 3.20
N HIS A 90 7.41 7.31 3.19
CA HIS A 90 6.01 7.17 3.55
C HIS A 90 5.78 6.90 5.05
N VAL A 91 4.58 7.23 5.52
CA VAL A 91 4.09 6.93 6.87
C VAL A 91 3.53 5.51 6.90
N ILE A 92 3.75 4.77 8.00
CA ILE A 92 3.24 3.41 8.18
C ILE A 92 1.76 3.47 8.55
N HIS A 93 0.90 2.82 7.76
CA HIS A 93 -0.51 2.62 8.09
C HIS A 93 -0.71 1.24 8.74
N SER A 94 -1.44 1.18 9.86
CA SER A 94 -1.85 -0.06 10.52
C SER A 94 -3.37 -0.12 10.70
N VAL A 95 -3.90 -1.34 10.66
CA VAL A 95 -5.28 -1.68 11.06
C VAL A 95 -5.19 -2.93 11.93
N VAL A 96 -5.79 -2.87 13.11
CA VAL A 96 -5.91 -3.98 14.04
C VAL A 96 -7.36 -4.47 14.02
N GLN A 97 -7.51 -5.78 13.88
CA GLN A 97 -8.80 -6.45 13.89
C GLN A 97 -8.81 -7.50 14.99
N ASP A 98 -9.95 -7.68 15.65
CA ASP A 98 -10.13 -8.73 16.62
C ASP A 98 -10.08 -10.10 15.92
N ASN A 99 -9.75 -11.13 16.68
CA ASN A 99 -9.48 -12.45 16.16
C ASN A 99 -10.77 -13.08 15.62
N VAL A 100 -11.00 -12.92 14.32
CA VAL A 100 -11.88 -13.82 13.59
C VAL A 100 -11.22 -15.18 13.70
N ASN A 101 -11.89 -16.19 14.26
CA ASN A 101 -11.43 -17.58 14.31
C ASN A 101 -11.31 -18.20 12.89
N GLN A 102 -10.61 -17.53 11.98
CA GLN A 102 -10.30 -17.98 10.64
C GLN A 102 -9.06 -18.85 10.72
N THR A 103 -9.21 -20.09 10.28
CA THR A 103 -8.08 -20.95 10.01
C THR A 103 -7.23 -20.32 8.92
N MET A 104 -5.99 -19.95 9.24
CA MET A 104 -5.02 -19.51 8.25
C MET A 104 -4.82 -20.61 7.20
N GLY A 105 -5.33 -20.36 5.99
CA GLY A 105 -5.05 -21.21 4.83
C GLY A 105 -3.59 -21.05 4.39
N LYS A 106 -3.04 -22.07 3.72
CA LYS A 106 -1.76 -21.91 3.01
C LYS A 106 -2.01 -21.00 1.80
N GLY A 107 -1.54 -19.76 1.85
CA GLY A 107 -1.64 -18.82 0.73
C GLY A 107 -1.09 -19.42 -0.57
N TYR A 108 -1.77 -19.11 -1.69
CA TYR A 108 -1.46 -19.64 -3.02
C TYR A 108 -0.22 -19.00 -3.66
N TRP A 109 0.12 -17.77 -3.27
CA TRP A 109 1.32 -17.06 -3.74
C TRP A 109 2.57 -17.60 -3.05
N LYS A 110 3.09 -18.68 -3.60
CA LYS A 110 4.46 -19.14 -3.37
C LYS A 110 5.19 -19.01 -4.69
N LEU A 111 6.47 -18.63 -4.65
CA LEU A 111 7.35 -18.84 -5.79
C LEU A 111 7.20 -20.32 -6.22
N PRO A 112 6.72 -20.62 -7.42
CA PRO A 112 6.64 -21.99 -7.90
C PRO A 112 8.08 -22.47 -8.12
N LYS A 113 8.62 -23.17 -7.12
CA LYS A 113 10.03 -23.60 -7.09
C LYS A 113 10.37 -24.52 -8.26
N GLU A 114 9.37 -25.15 -8.83
CA GLU A 114 9.44 -25.96 -10.04
C GLU A 114 9.93 -25.14 -11.23
N LEU A 115 9.58 -23.84 -11.31
CA LEU A 115 10.09 -22.97 -12.36
C LEU A 115 11.61 -22.77 -12.28
N LEU A 116 12.20 -22.89 -11.09
CA LEU A 116 13.65 -22.84 -10.93
C LEU A 116 14.35 -24.13 -11.38
N GLN A 117 13.62 -25.20 -11.69
CA GLN A 117 14.22 -26.41 -12.26
C GLN A 117 14.65 -26.20 -13.72
N TYR A 118 14.05 -25.24 -14.42
CA TYR A 118 14.42 -24.90 -15.80
C TYR A 118 15.67 -24.02 -15.81
N PRO A 119 16.78 -24.47 -16.43
CA PRO A 119 18.02 -23.68 -16.51
C PRO A 119 17.79 -22.29 -17.10
N GLN A 120 16.96 -22.17 -18.14
CA GLN A 120 16.69 -20.88 -18.78
C GLN A 120 16.07 -19.84 -17.82
N ILE A 121 15.26 -20.27 -16.86
CA ILE A 121 14.64 -19.37 -15.87
C ILE A 121 15.68 -18.91 -14.85
N ARG A 122 16.51 -19.84 -14.36
CA ARG A 122 17.60 -19.51 -13.43
C ARG A 122 18.61 -18.55 -14.05
N GLU A 123 19.00 -18.82 -15.29
CA GLU A 123 19.96 -18.00 -16.03
C GLU A 123 19.40 -16.61 -16.31
N ALA A 124 18.14 -16.51 -16.73
CA ALA A 124 17.48 -15.21 -16.94
C ALA A 124 17.41 -14.39 -15.64
N ILE A 125 17.01 -15.00 -14.51
CA ILE A 125 16.96 -14.32 -13.21
C ILE A 125 18.37 -13.85 -12.80
N ALA A 126 19.38 -14.71 -12.93
CA ALA A 126 20.75 -14.38 -12.53
C ALA A 126 21.38 -13.29 -13.41
N ALA A 127 21.15 -13.35 -14.72
CA ALA A 127 21.62 -12.35 -15.67
C ALA A 127 20.98 -10.98 -15.40
N GLU A 128 19.66 -10.95 -15.21
CA GLU A 128 18.93 -9.71 -14.93
C GLU A 128 19.31 -9.11 -13.58
N ALA A 129 19.43 -9.95 -12.54
CA ALA A 129 19.90 -9.49 -11.23
C ALA A 129 21.32 -8.92 -11.28
N SER A 130 22.22 -9.50 -12.08
CA SER A 130 23.57 -8.99 -12.26
C SER A 130 23.58 -7.63 -12.97
N ARG A 131 22.80 -7.51 -14.05
CA ARG A 131 22.63 -6.25 -14.82
C ARG A 131 22.03 -5.13 -13.96
N LEU A 132 20.99 -5.45 -13.20
CA LEU A 132 20.36 -4.52 -12.27
C LEU A 132 21.35 -4.09 -11.18
N LEU A 133 22.13 -5.02 -10.60
CA LEU A 133 23.12 -4.71 -9.58
C LEU A 133 24.20 -3.74 -10.08
N GLU A 134 24.69 -3.92 -11.31
CA GLU A 134 25.62 -2.98 -11.94
C GLU A 134 25.00 -1.58 -12.08
N THR A 135 23.74 -1.52 -12.51
CA THR A 135 23.01 -0.25 -12.71
C THR A 135 22.79 0.46 -11.36
N ILE A 136 22.37 -0.27 -10.33
CA ILE A 136 22.18 0.25 -8.97
C ILE A 136 23.49 0.82 -8.41
N ARG A 137 24.62 0.12 -8.62
CA ARG A 137 25.94 0.56 -8.14
C ARG A 137 26.44 1.83 -8.84
N ALA A 138 26.09 2.00 -10.11
CA ALA A 138 26.47 3.17 -10.91
C ALA A 138 25.51 4.36 -10.74
N ALA A 139 24.34 4.14 -10.14
CA ALA A 139 23.32 5.18 -10.03
C ALA A 139 23.58 6.17 -8.89
N ASN A 140 23.34 7.45 -9.17
CA ASN A 140 23.37 8.50 -8.16
C ASN A 140 22.25 8.37 -7.12
N TYR A 141 21.15 7.71 -7.48
CA TYR A 141 19.99 7.45 -6.63
C TYR A 141 19.54 5.98 -6.77
N PRO A 142 20.18 5.06 -6.03
CA PRO A 142 19.99 3.61 -6.21
C PRO A 142 18.55 3.11 -6.00
N GLY A 143 17.70 3.87 -5.29
CA GLY A 143 16.31 3.50 -5.01
C GLY A 143 15.32 3.79 -6.15
N VAL A 144 15.76 4.34 -7.28
CA VAL A 144 14.91 4.75 -8.42
C VAL A 144 15.31 4.03 -9.72
N VAL A 145 16.21 3.04 -9.63
CA VAL A 145 16.80 2.31 -10.77
C VAL A 145 15.98 1.08 -11.12
#